data_AF-A0A7Y6YTB2-F1
#
_entry.id   AF-A0A7Y6YTB2-F1
#
_cell.length_a   1.000
_cell.length_b   1.000
_cell.length_c   1.000
_cell.angle_alpha   90.00
_cell.angle_beta   90.00
_cell.angle_gamma   90.00
#
_symmetry.space_group_name_H-M   'P 1'
#
loop_
_entity.id
_entity.type
_entity.pdbx_description
1 polymer ?
#
loop_
_entity_poly.entity_id
_entity_poly.type
_entity_poly.pdbx_seq_one_letter_code
_entity_poly.pdbx_strand_id
1 'polypeptide(L)'
;MLRAVKRGWVIGGLLSLTACGYVDQYEEAVYDEEPRYCYRQLGSIQCFAEPVHRDAARLVNYYGPHPSRYDTPSPPDRLEPAAPPPVAFYVRDVEPVPNDSTVYPAND
;
A
#
# COMPACT_ATOMS: atom_id res chain seq x y z
N MET A 1 43.22 -38.86 -4.99
CA MET A 1 43.30 -37.38 -4.82
C MET A 1 42.61 -36.58 -5.94
N LEU A 2 42.35 -37.11 -7.14
CA LEU A 2 41.71 -36.35 -8.24
C LEU A 2 40.20 -36.00 -8.08
N ARG A 3 39.45 -36.66 -7.19
CA ARG A 3 38.00 -36.42 -7.02
C ARG A 3 37.65 -35.18 -6.19
N ALA A 4 38.57 -34.69 -5.36
CA ALA A 4 38.33 -33.53 -4.49
C ALA A 4 38.37 -32.20 -5.28
N VAL A 5 39.25 -32.10 -6.28
CA VAL A 5 39.43 -30.89 -7.10
C VAL A 5 38.19 -30.61 -7.97
N LYS A 6 37.57 -31.65 -8.55
CA LYS A 6 36.33 -31.50 -9.34
C LYS A 6 35.12 -31.04 -8.52
N ARG A 7 35.04 -31.40 -7.23
CA ARG A 7 33.95 -30.96 -6.34
C ARG A 7 34.09 -29.50 -5.91
N GLY A 8 35.33 -29.03 -5.70
CA GLY A 8 35.60 -27.62 -5.39
C GLY A 8 35.20 -26.67 -6.51
N TRP A 9 35.34 -27.09 -7.78
CA TRP A 9 35.00 -26.25 -8.93
C TRP A 9 33.49 -26.10 -9.14
N VAL A 10 32.71 -27.14 -8.83
CA VAL A 10 31.24 -27.08 -8.88
C VAL A 10 30.67 -26.20 -7.76
N ILE A 11 31.24 -26.26 -6.56
CA ILE A 11 30.80 -25.43 -5.43
C ILE A 11 31.24 -23.96 -5.61
N GLY A 12 32.44 -23.72 -6.14
CA GLY A 12 32.93 -22.37 -6.45
C GLY A 12 32.12 -21.67 -7.54
N GLY A 13 31.73 -22.39 -8.60
CA GLY A 13 30.90 -21.82 -9.67
C GLY A 13 29.47 -21.48 -9.25
N LEU A 14 28.91 -22.21 -8.28
CA LEU A 14 27.55 -21.97 -7.78
C LEU A 14 27.46 -20.70 -6.91
N LEU A 15 28.53 -20.39 -6.16
CA LEU A 15 28.61 -19.19 -5.31
C LEU A 15 28.81 -17.89 -6.12
N SER A 16 29.35 -17.96 -7.33
CA SER A 16 29.50 -16.78 -8.20
C SER A 16 28.19 -16.30 -8.84
N LEU A 17 27.11 -17.10 -8.80
CA LEU A 17 25.82 -16.74 -9.40
C LEU A 17 24.89 -15.95 -8.46
N THR A 18 25.23 -15.80 -7.18
CA THR A 18 24.39 -15.09 -6.20
C THR A 18 24.70 -13.60 -6.08
N ALA A 19 25.72 -13.09 -6.78
CA ALA A 19 26.15 -11.69 -6.71
C ALA A 19 25.53 -10.78 -7.79
N CYS A 20 24.51 -11.24 -8.50
CA CYS A 20 23.78 -10.40 -9.47
C CYS A 20 22.75 -9.53 -8.75
N GLY A 21 23.20 -8.40 -8.19
CA GLY A 21 22.30 -7.29 -7.86
C GLY A 21 21.75 -6.73 -9.17
N TYR A 22 20.55 -7.14 -9.55
CA TYR A 22 19.86 -6.60 -10.73
C TYR A 22 19.51 -5.14 -10.45
N VAL A 23 20.34 -4.22 -10.94
CA VAL A 23 19.95 -2.81 -11.04
C VAL A 23 19.12 -2.71 -12.30
N ASP A 24 17.86 -2.30 -12.15
CA ASP A 24 17.00 -2.06 -13.29
C ASP A 24 17.62 -0.93 -14.12
N GLN A 25 17.82 -1.15 -15.42
CA GLN A 25 18.36 -0.15 -16.35
C GLN A 25 17.52 1.15 -16.32
N TYR A 26 16.24 1.05 -15.96
CA TYR A 26 15.40 2.21 -15.72
C TYR A 26 15.85 3.03 -14.51
N GLU A 27 16.19 2.38 -13.38
CA GLU A 27 16.67 3.04 -12.17
C GLU A 27 18.01 3.76 -12.39
N GLU A 28 18.89 3.21 -13.24
CA GLU A 28 20.20 3.79 -13.55
C GLU A 28 20.08 5.12 -14.33
N ALA A 29 19.10 5.23 -15.22
CA ALA A 29 18.86 6.45 -16.01
C ALA A 29 18.22 7.60 -15.21
N VAL A 30 17.71 7.32 -14.01
CA VAL A 30 16.90 8.24 -13.20
C VAL A 30 17.52 8.49 -11.82
N TYR A 31 18.77 8.07 -11.62
CA TYR A 31 19.42 8.06 -10.31
C TYR A 31 19.78 9.47 -9.79
N ASP A 32 20.02 10.42 -10.70
CA ASP A 32 20.43 11.80 -10.37
C ASP A 32 19.24 12.74 -10.08
N GLU A 33 18.02 12.22 -10.19
CA GLU A 33 16.79 13.01 -10.20
C GLU A 33 15.97 12.72 -8.93
N GLU A 34 15.24 13.72 -8.45
CA GLU A 34 14.59 13.62 -7.14
C GLU A 34 13.45 12.58 -7.18
N PRO A 35 13.48 11.56 -6.29
CA PRO A 35 12.53 10.46 -6.36
C PRO A 35 11.10 10.95 -6.12
N ARG A 36 10.15 10.34 -6.83
CA ARG A 36 8.75 10.76 -6.79
C ARG A 36 7.81 9.57 -6.91
N TYR A 37 6.95 9.40 -5.91
CA TYR A 37 6.00 8.27 -5.81
C TYR A 37 4.57 8.80 -5.89
N CYS A 38 3.85 8.45 -6.97
CA CYS A 38 2.53 8.99 -7.26
C CYS A 38 1.41 7.97 -7.02
N TYR A 39 0.46 8.33 -6.17
CA TYR A 39 -0.63 7.48 -5.72
C TYR A 39 -1.99 8.02 -6.14
N ARG A 40 -2.91 7.11 -6.45
CA ARG A 40 -4.31 7.43 -6.71
C ARG A 40 -5.03 7.75 -5.40
N GLN A 41 -5.59 8.95 -5.30
CA GLN A 41 -6.41 9.43 -4.20
C GLN A 41 -7.86 9.63 -4.68
N LEU A 42 -8.78 9.93 -3.76
CA LEU A 42 -10.17 10.22 -4.11
C LEU A 42 -10.22 11.50 -4.96
N GLY A 43 -10.32 11.34 -6.28
CA GLY A 43 -10.45 12.43 -7.25
C GLY A 43 -9.14 13.06 -7.75
N SER A 44 -7.97 12.57 -7.36
CA SER A 44 -6.67 13.14 -7.80
C SER A 44 -5.52 12.12 -7.76
N ILE A 45 -4.39 12.51 -8.32
CA ILE A 45 -3.10 11.84 -8.12
C ILE A 45 -2.26 12.74 -7.22
N GLN A 46 -1.70 12.19 -6.15
CA GLN A 46 -0.78 12.89 -5.25
C GLN A 46 0.59 12.22 -5.28
N CYS A 47 1.65 13.02 -5.33
CA CYS A 47 3.01 12.53 -5.42
C CYS A 47 3.84 12.96 -4.21
N PHE A 48 4.69 12.07 -3.73
CA PHE A 48 5.52 12.24 -2.54
C PHE A 48 6.98 11.94 -2.84
N ALA A 49 7.91 12.50 -2.07
CA ALA A 49 9.34 12.23 -2.19
C ALA A 49 9.71 10.82 -1.71
N GLU A 50 8.92 10.24 -0.80
CA GLU A 50 9.12 8.91 -0.22
C GLU A 50 7.89 8.02 -0.48
N PRO A 51 8.07 6.68 -0.51
CA PRO A 51 6.96 5.77 -0.73
C PRO A 51 6.02 5.73 0.49
N VAL A 52 4.73 5.89 0.22
CA VAL A 52 3.66 5.77 1.22
C VAL A 52 3.19 4.32 1.29
N HIS A 53 3.80 3.53 2.18
CA HIS A 53 3.54 2.08 2.29
C HIS A 53 2.07 1.73 2.53
N ARG A 54 1.32 2.54 3.30
CA ARG A 54 -0.13 2.32 3.53
C ARG A 54 -0.97 2.35 2.24
N ASP A 55 -0.48 3.07 1.22
CA ASP A 55 -1.19 3.32 -0.03
C ASP A 55 -0.57 2.50 -1.19
N ALA A 56 0.26 1.49 -0.91
CA ALA A 56 1.00 0.71 -1.91
C ALA A 56 0.09 0.13 -3.03
N ALA A 57 -1.12 -0.31 -2.69
CA ALA A 57 -2.09 -0.84 -3.66
C ALA A 57 -2.64 0.22 -4.65
N ARG A 58 -2.36 1.50 -4.41
CA ARG A 58 -2.83 2.64 -5.20
C ARG A 58 -1.70 3.34 -5.95
N LEU A 59 -0.48 2.78 -5.92
CA LEU A 59 0.64 3.34 -6.67
C LEU A 59 0.31 3.32 -8.17
N VAL A 60 0.43 4.47 -8.81
CA VAL A 60 0.17 4.64 -10.25
C VAL A 60 1.48 4.63 -11.03
N ASN A 61 2.47 5.36 -10.52
CA ASN A 61 3.81 5.40 -11.07
C ASN A 61 4.81 5.84 -10.00
N TYR A 62 6.10 5.59 -10.23
CA TYR A 62 7.18 6.13 -9.44
C TYR A 62 8.38 6.48 -10.33
N TYR A 63 9.22 7.36 -9.82
CA TYR A 63 10.47 7.76 -10.42
C TYR A 63 11.56 7.63 -9.35
N GLY A 64 12.67 6.97 -9.65
CA GLY A 64 13.71 6.59 -8.68
C GLY A 64 13.62 5.13 -8.22
N PRO A 65 14.16 4.77 -7.05
CA PRO A 65 14.23 3.39 -6.57
C PRO A 65 12.84 2.76 -6.37
N HIS A 66 12.69 1.48 -6.69
CA HIS A 66 11.44 0.77 -6.49
C HIS A 66 10.99 0.81 -5.00
N PRO A 67 9.70 1.05 -4.69
CA PRO A 67 9.19 1.17 -3.31
C PRO A 67 9.49 -0.01 -2.40
N SER A 68 9.67 -1.22 -2.96
CA SER A 68 10.02 -2.41 -2.17
C SER A 68 11.43 -2.39 -1.60
N ARG A 69 12.28 -1.43 -1.99
CA ARG A 69 13.60 -1.23 -1.39
C ARG A 69 13.52 -0.54 -0.02
N TYR A 70 12.37 0.03 0.33
CA TYR A 70 12.16 0.75 1.58
C TYR A 70 11.53 -0.17 2.63
N ASP A 71 11.96 0.01 3.88
CA ASP A 71 11.43 -0.74 5.00
C ASP A 71 9.95 -0.41 5.23
N THR A 72 9.11 -1.44 5.20
CA THR A 72 7.70 -1.27 5.50
C THR A 72 7.53 -1.06 7.01
N PRO A 73 6.91 0.06 7.46
CA PRO A 73 6.72 0.32 8.87
C PRO A 73 5.85 -0.77 9.50
N SER A 74 6.13 -1.09 10.77
CA SER A 74 5.28 -2.00 11.53
C SER A 74 3.84 -1.48 11.54
N PRO A 75 2.82 -2.35 11.41
CA PRO A 75 1.44 -1.95 11.60
C PRO A 75 1.28 -1.20 12.93
N PRO A 76 0.48 -0.12 12.97
CA PRO A 76 0.20 0.57 14.22
C PRO A 76 -0.46 -0.41 15.20
N ASP A 77 -0.20 -0.22 16.49
CA ASP A 77 -0.89 -0.99 17.53
C ASP A 77 -2.40 -0.81 17.34
N ARG A 78 -3.10 -1.93 17.21
CA ARG A 78 -4.56 -1.92 17.12
C ARG A 78 -5.08 -1.37 18.44
N LEU A 79 -5.74 -0.21 18.39
CA LEU A 79 -6.53 0.26 19.51
C LEU A 79 -7.55 -0.83 19.85
N GLU A 80 -7.59 -1.24 21.11
CA GLU A 80 -8.67 -2.10 21.57
C GLU A 80 -10.00 -1.36 21.34
N PRO A 81 -11.01 -2.01 20.74
CA PRO A 81 -12.32 -1.41 20.61
C PRO A 81 -12.86 -1.05 21.99
N ALA A 82 -12.90 0.25 22.29
CA ALA A 82 -13.53 0.76 23.50
C ALA A 82 -15.00 1.04 23.20
N ALA A 83 -15.89 0.41 23.95
CA ALA A 83 -17.29 0.80 23.93
C ALA A 83 -17.42 2.24 24.47
N PRO A 84 -18.32 3.07 23.90
CA PRO A 84 -18.66 4.34 24.54
C PRO A 84 -19.22 4.07 25.95
N PRO A 85 -19.08 5.03 26.88
CA PRO A 85 -19.66 4.90 28.22
C PRO A 85 -21.19 4.70 28.12
N PRO A 86 -21.78 3.92 29.03
CA PRO A 86 -23.22 3.67 29.03
C PRO A 86 -23.97 4.99 29.23
N VAL A 87 -24.96 5.26 28.38
CA VAL A 87 -25.90 6.38 28.53
C VAL A 87 -27.14 5.93 29.28
N ALA A 88 -27.67 6.80 30.15
CA ALA A 88 -28.83 6.47 30.99
C ALA A 88 -30.14 6.33 30.18
N PHE A 89 -30.24 7.01 29.04
CA PHE A 89 -31.38 6.92 28.13
C PHE A 89 -30.94 7.25 26.70
N TYR A 90 -31.67 6.71 25.73
CA TYR A 90 -31.53 7.06 24.32
C TYR A 90 -32.67 7.98 23.92
N VAL A 91 -32.36 9.10 23.26
CA VAL A 91 -33.38 9.94 22.62
C VAL A 91 -33.69 9.32 21.27
N ARG A 92 -34.91 8.83 21.08
CA ARG A 92 -35.38 8.38 19.77
C ARG A 92 -35.69 9.62 18.93
N ASP A 93 -35.19 9.64 17.70
CA ASP A 93 -35.67 10.61 16.72
C ASP A 93 -37.19 10.45 16.53
N VAL A 94 -37.87 11.55 16.27
CA VAL A 94 -39.31 11.54 16.00
C VAL A 94 -39.53 10.73 14.72
N GLU A 95 -40.41 9.72 14.78
CA GLU A 95 -40.80 8.97 13.60
C GLU A 95 -41.32 9.95 12.53
N PRO A 96 -40.83 9.89 11.29
CA PRO A 96 -41.26 10.82 10.27
C PRO A 96 -42.76 10.66 10.06
N VAL A 97 -43.50 11.77 10.15
CA VAL A 97 -44.93 11.79 9.83
C VAL A 97 -45.05 11.47 8.34
N PRO A 98 -45.80 10.42 7.95
CA PRO A 98 -46.02 10.12 6.54
C PRO A 98 -46.62 11.35 5.85
N ASN A 99 -45.98 11.82 4.77
CA ASN A 99 -46.64 12.80 3.90
C ASN A 99 -47.64 12.03 3.02
N ASP A 100 -48.88 12.49 3.03
CA ASP A 100 -49.98 11.83 2.30
C ASP A 100 -49.73 11.74 0.78
N SER A 101 -48.80 12.55 0.27
CA SER A 101 -48.29 12.51 -1.10
C SER A 101 -47.58 11.21 -1.50
N THR A 102 -47.31 10.31 -0.55
CA THR A 102 -46.78 8.96 -0.84
C THR A 102 -47.81 7.84 -0.66
N VAL A 103 -49.00 8.14 -0.12
CA VAL A 103 -50.04 7.15 0.20
C VAL A 103 -51.18 7.17 -0.81
N TYR A 104 -51.58 8.35 -1.31
CA TYR A 104 -52.57 8.46 -2.37
C TYR A 104 -51.97 9.20 -3.58
N PRO A 105 -51.84 8.58 -4.77
CA PRO A 105 -51.61 9.35 -5.98
C PRO A 105 -52.80 10.30 -6.17
N ALA A 106 -52.50 11.55 -6.54
CA ALA A 106 -53.53 12.51 -6.91
C ALA A 106 -54.38 11.90 -8.03
N ASN A 107 -55.65 11.63 -7.74
CA ASN A 107 -56.61 11.29 -8.78
C ASN A 107 -56.96 12.59 -9.51
N ASP A 108 -56.35 12.79 -10.68
CA ASP A 108 -56.83 13.71 -11.73
C ASP A 108 -58.20 13.26 -12.29
#